data_AF-U9UV61-F1
#
_entry.id   AF-U9UV61-F1
#
_cell.length_a   1.000
_cell.length_b   1.000
_cell.length_c   1.000
_cell.angle_alpha   90.00
_cell.angle_beta   90.00
_cell.angle_gamma   90.00
#
_symmetry.space_group_name_H-M   'P 1'
#
loop_
_entity.id
_entity.type
_entity.pdbx_description
1 polymer ?
#
loop_
_entity_poly.entity_id
_entity_poly.type
_entity_poly.pdbx_seq_one_letter_code
_entity_poly.pdbx_strand_id
1 'polypeptide(L)'
;MTDEQRTNILEQDRLAHQIRYAAQQEQSKNWDETKGFCCLDGQKPYIDSIRAYNSIFAFTSLGANIDEDLANAKEGVYTFRIQGALYHRIGGLMPKENYPPAFAQIYFYDSNMDNQLKRRQENFLHLNSDMLSALQTELCDIKNPFVHNL
;
A
#
# COMPACT_ATOMS: atom_id res chain seq x y z
N MET A 1 -8.11 11.35 26.08
CA MET A 1 -8.46 10.70 24.81
C MET A 1 -9.93 10.99 24.59
N THR A 2 -10.23 11.86 23.62
CA THR A 2 -11.61 12.27 23.33
C THR A 2 -12.34 11.17 22.59
N ASP A 3 -13.67 11.12 22.68
CA ASP A 3 -14.47 10.08 22.03
C ASP A 3 -14.33 10.11 20.49
N GLU A 4 -14.08 11.28 19.91
CA GLU A 4 -13.66 11.46 18.51
C GLU A 4 -12.36 10.72 18.16
N GLN A 5 -11.39 10.68 19.07
CA GLN A 5 -10.14 9.96 18.83
C GLN A 5 -10.37 8.44 18.88
N ARG A 6 -11.34 7.97 19.67
CA ARG A 6 -11.70 6.55 19.76
C ARG A 6 -12.50 6.08 18.55
N THR A 7 -13.46 6.87 18.08
CA THR A 7 -14.23 6.55 16.87
C THR A 7 -13.35 6.57 15.62
N ASN A 8 -12.39 7.50 15.54
CA ASN A 8 -11.44 7.55 14.42
C ASN A 8 -10.48 6.35 14.39
N ILE A 9 -10.03 5.83 15.54
CA ILE A 9 -9.19 4.62 15.59
C ILE A 9 -9.99 3.39 15.13
N LEU A 10 -11.27 3.28 15.51
CA LEU A 10 -12.14 2.18 15.09
C LEU A 10 -12.47 2.23 13.60
N GLU A 11 -12.70 3.42 13.04
CA GLU A 11 -12.86 3.62 11.59
C GLU A 11 -11.56 3.30 10.82
N GLN A 12 -10.40 3.65 11.37
CA GLN A 12 -9.09 3.31 10.80
C GLN A 12 -8.82 1.80 10.78
N ASP A 13 -9.13 1.08 11.86
CA ASP A 13 -9.03 -0.38 11.90
C ASP A 13 -9.99 -1.04 10.92
N ARG A 14 -11.19 -0.45 10.73
CA ARG A 14 -12.19 -0.91 9.77
C ARG A 14 -11.71 -0.74 8.33
N LEU A 15 -11.14 0.41 7.98
CA LEU A 15 -10.57 0.68 6.66
C LEU A 15 -9.34 -0.17 6.40
N ALA A 16 -8.44 -0.34 7.37
CA ALA A 16 -7.27 -1.20 7.24
C ALA A 16 -7.64 -2.69 7.03
N HIS A 17 -8.68 -3.16 7.74
CA HIS A 17 -9.22 -4.50 7.53
C HIS A 17 -9.88 -4.65 6.15
N GLN A 18 -10.58 -3.62 5.66
CA GLN A 18 -11.17 -3.60 4.32
C GLN A 18 -10.11 -3.61 3.22
N ILE A 19 -9.02 -2.84 3.35
CA ILE A 19 -7.91 -2.83 2.39
C ILE A 19 -7.20 -4.19 2.37
N ARG A 20 -6.95 -4.81 3.53
CA ARG A 20 -6.36 -6.17 3.60
C ARG A 20 -7.27 -7.20 2.93
N TYR A 21 -8.57 -7.13 3.17
CA TYR A 21 -9.52 -8.08 2.60
C TYR A 21 -9.69 -7.89 1.09
N ALA A 22 -9.70 -6.64 0.60
CA ALA A 22 -9.73 -6.32 -0.84
C ALA A 22 -8.48 -6.83 -1.56
N ALA A 23 -7.29 -6.56 -1.01
CA ALA A 23 -6.02 -7.05 -1.57
C ALA A 23 -5.94 -8.59 -1.60
N GLN A 24 -6.55 -9.26 -0.63
CA GLN A 24 -6.58 -10.72 -0.56
C GLN A 24 -7.66 -11.35 -1.46
N GLN A 25 -8.77 -10.64 -1.70
CA GLN A 25 -9.81 -11.04 -2.65
C GLN A 25 -9.38 -10.80 -4.11
N GLU A 26 -8.58 -9.79 -4.41
CA GLU A 26 -7.97 -9.58 -5.74
C GLU A 26 -6.91 -10.65 -6.06
N GLN A 27 -6.14 -11.10 -5.07
CA GLN A 27 -5.24 -12.25 -5.25
C GLN A 27 -5.98 -13.58 -5.45
N SER A 28 -7.22 -13.70 -4.96
CA SER A 28 -8.04 -14.93 -5.05
C SER A 28 -9.02 -14.93 -6.22
N LYS A 29 -9.40 -13.77 -6.75
CA LYS A 29 -10.26 -13.64 -7.92
C LYS A 29 -9.40 -13.41 -9.13
N ASN A 30 -9.00 -14.53 -9.73
CA ASN A 30 -8.84 -14.64 -11.16
C ASN A 30 -7.78 -13.68 -11.74
N TRP A 31 -6.57 -14.21 -11.88
CA TRP A 31 -5.78 -14.04 -13.11
C TRP A 31 -6.61 -14.50 -14.34
N ASP A 32 -7.79 -13.91 -14.55
CA ASP A 32 -8.60 -14.11 -15.73
C ASP A 32 -8.13 -13.12 -16.77
N GLU A 33 -7.64 -13.67 -17.85
CA GLU A 33 -6.97 -13.03 -18.98
C GLU A 33 -7.90 -12.09 -19.79
N THR A 34 -9.02 -11.63 -19.22
CA THR A 34 -10.13 -11.03 -19.97
C THR A 34 -10.53 -9.62 -19.56
N LYS A 35 -9.79 -8.94 -18.68
CA LYS A 35 -9.96 -7.49 -18.46
C LYS A 35 -8.69 -6.69 -18.77
N GLY A 36 -8.53 -6.33 -20.05
CA GLY A 36 -8.04 -5.00 -20.42
C GLY A 36 -6.54 -4.70 -20.35
N PHE A 37 -5.66 -5.67 -20.11
CA PHE A 37 -4.19 -5.43 -20.13
C PHE A 37 -3.44 -6.17 -21.26
N CYS A 38 -4.16 -6.70 -22.24
CA CYS A 38 -3.61 -7.54 -23.31
C CYS A 38 -2.76 -6.79 -24.35
N CYS A 39 -2.68 -5.45 -24.28
CA CYS A 39 -1.95 -4.63 -25.25
C CYS A 39 -0.66 -4.00 -24.69
N LEU A 40 -0.23 -4.35 -23.48
CA LEU A 40 1.08 -3.94 -22.97
C LEU A 40 2.04 -5.13 -23.05
N ASP A 41 2.80 -5.22 -24.14
CA ASP A 41 4.01 -6.08 -24.28
C ASP A 41 5.14 -5.67 -23.30
N GLY A 42 4.80 -5.24 -22.09
CA GLY A 42 5.67 -4.56 -21.13
C GLY A 42 5.39 -4.91 -19.66
N GLN A 43 4.86 -6.12 -19.36
CA GLN A 43 4.59 -6.54 -17.97
C GLN A 43 5.86 -6.96 -17.18
N LYS A 44 6.98 -7.25 -17.85
CA LYS A 44 8.25 -7.66 -17.18
C LYS A 44 8.69 -6.65 -16.10
N PRO A 45 8.81 -5.33 -16.39
CA PRO A 45 9.20 -4.34 -15.40
C PRO A 45 8.27 -4.27 -14.18
N TYR A 46 6.98 -4.55 -14.35
CA TYR A 46 6.01 -4.57 -13.24
C TYR A 46 6.23 -5.77 -12.33
N ILE A 47 6.27 -6.99 -12.89
CA ILE A 47 6.47 -8.22 -12.12
C ILE A 47 7.81 -8.18 -11.39
N ASP A 48 8.86 -7.69 -12.05
CA ASP A 48 10.19 -7.54 -11.45
C ASP A 48 10.19 -6.58 -10.25
N SER A 49 9.28 -5.60 -10.24
CA SER A 49 9.19 -4.56 -9.19
C SER A 49 7.91 -4.66 -8.34
N ILE A 50 7.18 -5.78 -8.37
CA ILE A 50 5.85 -5.91 -7.75
C ILE A 50 5.88 -5.60 -6.25
N ARG A 51 6.98 -5.94 -5.55
CA ARG A 51 7.16 -5.64 -4.13
C ARG A 51 7.26 -4.13 -3.88
N ALA A 52 7.91 -3.38 -4.76
CA ALA A 52 8.04 -1.93 -4.65
C ALA A 52 6.70 -1.24 -4.94
N TYR A 53 5.95 -1.70 -5.94
CA TYR A 53 4.58 -1.22 -6.19
C TYR A 53 3.67 -1.44 -4.98
N ASN A 54 3.64 -2.68 -4.44
CA ASN A 54 2.86 -2.98 -3.24
C ASN A 54 3.30 -2.14 -2.02
N SER A 55 4.60 -1.87 -1.89
CA SER A 55 5.14 -1.07 -0.79
C SER A 55 4.73 0.41 -0.88
N ILE A 56 4.64 0.98 -2.09
CA ILE A 56 4.22 2.38 -2.28
C ILE A 56 2.74 2.61 -1.93
N PHE A 57 1.89 1.60 -2.14
CA PHE A 57 0.47 1.63 -1.79
C PHE A 57 0.19 1.06 -0.38
N ALA A 58 1.23 0.70 0.37
CA ALA A 58 1.05 0.20 1.72
C ALA A 58 0.48 1.28 2.65
N PHE A 59 -0.59 0.93 3.36
CA PHE A 59 -1.24 1.83 4.31
C PHE A 59 -0.48 1.97 5.62
N THR A 60 0.29 0.95 6.01
CA THR A 60 1.04 0.92 7.26
C THR A 60 2.45 0.41 7.01
N SER A 61 3.42 0.93 7.75
CA SER A 61 4.75 0.32 7.77
C SER A 61 4.77 -0.94 8.63
N LEU A 62 5.71 -1.83 8.35
CA LEU A 62 5.93 -3.01 9.17
C LEU A 62 6.91 -2.71 10.31
N GLY A 63 6.51 -3.04 11.54
CA GLY A 63 7.41 -3.10 12.68
C GLY A 63 7.70 -4.57 13.03
N ALA A 64 8.97 -4.96 12.93
CA ALA A 64 9.41 -6.31 13.28
C ALA A 64 10.90 -6.28 13.65
N ASN A 65 11.31 -7.17 14.57
CA ASN A 65 12.73 -7.46 14.78
C ASN A 65 13.15 -8.50 13.75
N ILE A 66 13.80 -8.04 12.70
CA ILE A 66 14.23 -8.86 11.58
C ILE A 66 15.65 -9.33 11.84
N ASP A 67 15.87 -10.62 11.65
CA ASP A 67 17.21 -11.20 11.59
C ASP A 67 17.87 -10.80 10.27
N GLU A 68 18.73 -9.77 10.30
CA GLU A 68 19.34 -9.20 9.09
C GLU A 68 20.31 -10.16 8.40
N ASP A 69 20.97 -11.06 9.14
CA ASP A 69 21.88 -12.05 8.57
C ASP A 69 21.12 -13.03 7.68
N LEU A 70 19.92 -13.43 8.09
CA LEU A 70 19.04 -14.27 7.28
C LEU A 70 18.31 -13.48 6.19
N ALA A 71 17.81 -12.28 6.51
CA ALA A 71 17.05 -11.46 5.56
C ALA A 71 17.89 -10.95 4.37
N ASN A 72 19.20 -10.85 4.53
CA ASN A 72 20.13 -10.45 3.47
C ASN A 72 20.75 -11.64 2.72
N ALA A 73 20.34 -12.89 3.01
CA ALA A 73 20.85 -14.06 2.31
C ALA A 73 20.60 -13.94 0.80
N LYS A 74 21.69 -13.89 0.02
CA LYS A 74 21.66 -13.74 -1.45
C LYS A 74 21.60 -15.07 -2.20
N GLU A 75 21.71 -16.19 -1.48
CA GLU A 75 21.67 -17.55 -2.03
C GLU A 75 20.49 -18.33 -1.43
N GLY A 76 19.74 -19.03 -2.29
CA GLY A 76 18.56 -19.81 -1.90
C GLY A 76 17.24 -19.03 -1.95
N VAL A 77 16.18 -19.63 -1.40
CA VAL A 77 14.85 -19.00 -1.34
C VAL A 77 14.89 -17.86 -0.32
N TYR A 78 14.52 -16.65 -0.75
CA TYR A 78 14.44 -15.48 0.12
C TYR A 78 13.61 -15.79 1.37
N THR A 79 14.27 -15.86 2.51
CA THR A 79 13.69 -16.19 3.81
C THR A 79 14.14 -15.11 4.77
N PHE A 80 13.22 -14.50 5.49
CA PHE A 80 13.55 -13.62 6.60
C PHE A 80 12.82 -14.11 7.84
N ARG A 81 13.49 -14.04 8.98
CA ARG A 81 12.94 -14.49 10.26
C ARG A 81 12.62 -13.27 11.10
N ILE A 82 11.41 -13.26 11.64
CA ILE A 82 10.98 -12.28 12.63
C ILE A 82 11.07 -12.95 14.00
N GLN A 83 11.77 -12.32 14.94
CA GLN A 83 11.76 -12.76 16.33
C GLN A 83 10.74 -11.93 17.13
N GLY A 84 9.82 -12.61 17.80
CA GLY A 84 8.75 -11.96 18.57
C GLY A 84 7.50 -11.68 17.74
N ALA A 85 6.87 -10.52 17.96
CA ALA A 85 5.61 -10.16 17.34
C ALA A 85 5.80 -9.30 16.07
N LEU A 86 4.96 -9.57 15.06
CA LEU A 86 4.74 -8.70 13.91
C LEU A 86 3.72 -7.63 14.31
N TYR A 87 4.07 -6.35 14.21
CA TYR A 87 3.13 -5.26 14.48
C TYR A 87 3.08 -4.26 13.32
N HIS A 88 1.90 -3.70 13.10
CA HIS A 88 1.71 -2.62 12.14
C HIS A 88 2.08 -1.29 12.79
N ARG A 89 3.01 -0.57 12.19
CA ARG A 89 3.38 0.78 12.62
C ARG A 89 2.57 1.78 11.80
N ILE A 90 1.45 2.19 12.39
CA ILE A 90 0.61 3.27 11.89
C ILE A 90 1.25 4.59 12.33
N GLY A 91 1.57 5.45 11.36
CA GLY A 91 2.07 6.79 11.65
C GLY A 91 0.99 7.69 12.26
N GLY A 92 1.36 8.91 12.64
CA GLY A 92 0.36 9.92 12.96
C GLY A 92 -0.55 10.20 11.76
N LEU A 93 -1.76 10.73 11.99
CA LEU A 93 -2.66 11.09 10.91
C LEU A 93 -2.09 12.21 10.03
N MET A 94 -1.39 13.16 10.67
CA MET A 94 -0.72 14.26 10.00
C MET A 94 0.78 13.99 9.89
N PRO A 95 1.43 14.44 8.79
CA PRO A 95 2.87 14.45 8.71
C PRO A 95 3.45 15.31 9.83
N LYS A 96 4.66 14.94 10.28
CA LYS A 96 5.42 15.79 11.18
C LYS A 96 5.89 17.04 10.44
N GLU A 97 6.09 18.13 11.17
CA GLU A 97 6.66 19.35 10.61
C GLU A 97 7.99 19.04 9.89
N ASN A 98 8.12 19.52 8.65
CA ASN A 98 9.26 19.28 7.75
C ASN A 98 9.43 17.82 7.24
N TYR A 99 8.49 16.92 7.51
CA TYR A 99 8.49 15.57 6.94
C TYR A 99 7.38 15.42 5.90
N PRO A 100 7.67 14.84 4.72
CA PRO A 100 6.63 14.63 3.73
C PRO A 100 5.68 13.50 4.17
N PRO A 101 4.41 13.50 3.71
CA PRO A 101 3.44 12.44 4.04
C PRO A 101 3.95 11.05 3.67
N ALA A 102 3.67 10.04 4.49
CA ALA A 102 4.02 8.64 4.21
C ALA A 102 2.89 7.66 4.58
N PHE A 103 2.84 6.51 3.90
CA PHE A 103 1.85 5.46 4.12
C PHE A 103 0.41 6.00 4.08
N ALA A 104 -0.42 5.73 5.10
CA ALA A 104 -1.77 6.26 5.26
C ALA A 104 -1.89 7.78 5.03
N GLN A 105 -0.88 8.56 5.42
CA GLN A 105 -0.91 10.02 5.29
C GLN A 105 -1.02 10.46 3.83
N ILE A 106 -0.49 9.68 2.88
CA ILE A 106 -0.58 10.01 1.45
C ILE A 106 -2.04 10.07 1.00
N TYR A 107 -2.93 9.26 1.60
CA TYR A 107 -4.34 9.20 1.21
C TYR A 107 -5.18 10.33 1.81
N PHE A 108 -4.86 10.79 3.02
CA PHE A 108 -5.70 11.74 3.78
C PHE A 108 -5.15 13.16 3.84
N TYR A 109 -3.85 13.35 3.65
CA TYR A 109 -3.21 14.66 3.78
C TYR A 109 -3.60 15.60 2.65
N ASP A 110 -3.74 15.07 1.43
CA ASP A 110 -4.10 15.84 0.25
C ASP A 110 -5.08 15.03 -0.60
N SER A 111 -6.25 15.57 -0.89
CA SER A 111 -7.27 14.92 -1.72
C SER A 111 -6.94 14.98 -3.22
N ASN A 112 -5.94 15.76 -3.63
CA ASN A 112 -5.53 15.87 -5.03
C ASN A 112 -4.72 14.63 -5.47
N MET A 113 -5.26 13.89 -6.44
CA MET A 113 -4.67 12.65 -6.95
C MET A 113 -3.27 12.83 -7.55
N ASP A 114 -3.02 13.93 -8.26
CA ASP A 114 -1.72 14.20 -8.87
C ASP A 114 -0.65 14.45 -7.81
N ASN A 115 -1.00 15.14 -6.73
CA ASN A 115 -0.10 15.37 -5.60
C ASN A 115 0.21 14.06 -4.86
N GLN A 116 -0.78 13.18 -4.68
CA GLN A 116 -0.55 11.83 -4.13
C GLN A 116 0.36 11.00 -5.02
N LEU A 117 0.12 11.01 -6.33
CA LEU A 117 0.91 10.25 -7.31
C LEU A 117 2.35 10.74 -7.34
N LYS A 118 2.56 12.06 -7.39
CA LYS A 118 3.88 12.68 -7.30
C LYS A 118 4.60 12.25 -6.02
N ARG A 119 3.90 12.29 -4.89
CA ARG A 119 4.46 11.87 -3.61
C ARG A 119 4.87 10.39 -3.59
N ARG A 120 4.10 9.52 -4.26
CA ARG A 120 4.46 8.10 -4.44
C ARG A 120 5.69 7.96 -5.32
N GLN A 121 5.77 8.66 -6.46
CA GLN A 121 6.93 8.64 -7.35
C GLN A 121 8.21 9.07 -6.64
N GLU A 122 8.13 10.08 -5.76
CA GLU A 122 9.27 10.54 -4.94
C GLU A 122 9.80 9.46 -3.99
N ASN A 123 8.97 8.50 -3.55
CA ASN A 123 9.43 7.40 -2.69
C ASN A 123 10.23 6.34 -3.48
N PHE A 124 9.83 6.04 -4.72
CA PHE A 124 10.58 5.13 -5.61
C PHE A 124 10.67 5.70 -7.03
N LEU A 125 11.73 6.48 -7.27
CA LEU A 125 11.96 7.18 -8.55
C LEU A 125 12.07 6.26 -9.77
N HIS A 126 12.41 4.99 -9.57
CA HIS A 126 12.64 4.02 -10.64
C HIS A 126 11.35 3.30 -11.09
N LEU A 127 10.22 3.49 -10.41
CA LEU A 127 8.97 2.89 -10.83
C LEU A 127 8.39 3.63 -12.04
N ASN A 128 7.66 2.87 -12.87
CA ASN A 128 6.98 3.40 -14.03
C ASN A 128 5.78 4.24 -13.58
N SER A 129 5.79 5.52 -13.96
CA SER A 129 4.77 6.49 -13.55
C SER A 129 3.38 6.17 -14.13
N ASP A 130 3.32 5.63 -15.35
CA ASP A 130 2.04 5.26 -15.98
C ASP A 130 1.38 4.10 -15.23
N MET A 131 2.19 3.12 -14.81
CA MET A 131 1.73 2.00 -13.98
C MET A 131 1.27 2.47 -12.61
N LEU A 132 1.99 3.39 -11.96
CA LEU A 132 1.53 3.98 -10.69
C LEU A 132 0.20 4.72 -10.83
N SER A 133 0.04 5.48 -11.91
CA SER A 133 -1.20 6.21 -12.20
C SER A 133 -2.37 5.25 -12.43
N ALA A 134 -2.14 4.19 -13.22
CA ALA A 134 -3.13 3.14 -13.45
C ALA A 134 -3.56 2.47 -12.14
N LEU A 135 -2.60 2.02 -11.31
CA LEU A 135 -2.90 1.40 -10.01
C LEU A 135 -3.65 2.35 -9.07
N GLN A 136 -3.29 3.64 -9.04
CA GLN A 136 -3.98 4.61 -8.21
C GLN A 136 -5.42 4.85 -8.69
N THR A 137 -5.64 4.88 -9.99
CA THR A 137 -6.98 5.01 -10.60
C THR A 137 -7.85 3.82 -10.23
N GLU A 138 -7.34 2.60 -10.43
CA GLU A 138 -8.05 1.37 -10.06
C GLU A 138 -8.41 1.37 -8.56
N LEU A 139 -7.46 1.71 -7.68
CA LEU A 139 -7.71 1.75 -6.24
C LEU A 139 -8.77 2.77 -5.82
N CYS A 140 -8.87 3.90 -6.51
CA CYS A 140 -9.89 4.93 -6.24
C CYS A 140 -11.27 4.55 -6.78
N ASP A 141 -11.32 3.85 -7.92
CA ASP A 141 -12.57 3.46 -8.58
C ASP A 141 -13.21 2.22 -7.96
N ILE A 142 -12.49 1.48 -7.10
CA ILE A 142 -13.05 0.39 -6.31
C ILE A 142 -14.17 0.94 -5.42
N LYS A 143 -15.40 0.68 -5.82
CA LYS A 143 -16.57 0.86 -4.95
C LYS A 143 -16.47 -0.11 -3.78
N ASN A 144 -16.09 0.43 -2.63
CA ASN A 144 -16.11 -0.32 -1.38
C ASN A 144 -17.56 -0.58 -0.95
N PRO A 145 -18.05 -1.83 -0.99
CA PRO A 145 -19.47 -2.16 -0.74
C PRO A 145 -19.89 -1.92 0.73
N PHE A 146 -18.94 -1.63 1.61
CA PHE A 146 -19.16 -1.37 3.02
C PHE A 146 -19.14 0.14 3.37
N VAL A 147 -18.79 1.00 2.41
CA VAL A 147 -18.92 2.45 2.55
C VAL A 147 -20.31 2.82 2.04
N HIS A 148 -21.26 2.92 2.96
CA HIS A 148 -22.58 3.47 2.66
C HIS A 148 -22.47 4.99 2.70
N ASN A 149 -22.90 5.66 1.62
CA ASN A 149 -23.03 7.12 1.63
C ASN A 149 -24.03 7.49 2.73
N LEU A 150 -23.54 8.15 3.79
CA LEU A 150 -24.35 8.72 4.87
C LEU A 150 -25.05 10.00 4.40
#